data_AF-A0A811JS54-F1
#
_entry.id   AF-A0A811JS54-F1
#
_cell.length_a   1.000
_cell.length_b   1.000
_cell.length_c   1.000
_cell.angle_alpha   90.00
_cell.angle_beta   90.00
_cell.angle_gamma   90.00
#
_symmetry.space_group_name_H-M   'P 1'
#
loop_
_entity.id
_entity.type
_entity.pdbx_description
1 polymer ?
#
loop_
_entity_poly.entity_id
_entity_poly.type
_entity_poly.pdbx_seq_one_letter_code
_entity_poly.pdbx_strand_id
1 'polypeptide(L)'
;MTAITRSPLNTDLMVEFTVNDLYLATVDDWSAIQFAASVGLLPNSRKCERCGRPMHLVSRQENIDKKRWICKISEGRKKRYCSTKSIRSGTFFEKSHLTIKTIVHIIYWWSLEVPPNLIEPLCSITSKAAADFALFLRQECEKYFLGHKLDWEEHNNNSVEVDTTDSSETSSSSSTQSRWAAAKRKQGPLESSAAGMLEKKFRIEANGAVFAKIIDAIKTSHNSSQFLLL
;
A
#
# COMPACT_ATOMS: atom_id res chain seq x y z
N MET A 1 18.53 5.80 -15.83
CA MET A 1 17.47 6.70 -15.34
C MET A 1 17.73 7.02 -13.87
N THR A 2 17.49 8.24 -13.39
CA THR A 2 17.59 8.64 -11.96
C THR A 2 16.24 8.69 -11.25
N ALA A 3 15.16 8.75 -12.01
CA ALA A 3 13.78 8.73 -11.53
C ALA A 3 12.94 7.72 -12.32
N ILE A 4 11.75 7.40 -11.82
CA ILE A 4 10.65 6.82 -12.60
C ILE A 4 9.95 8.00 -13.29
N THR A 5 9.69 7.91 -14.60
CA THR A 5 8.81 8.86 -15.29
C THR A 5 7.38 8.60 -14.87
N ARG A 6 6.61 9.65 -14.62
CA ARG A 6 5.16 9.53 -14.32
C ARG A 6 4.44 8.79 -15.46
N SER A 7 3.32 8.15 -15.12
CA SER A 7 2.37 7.61 -16.10
C SER A 7 1.91 8.70 -17.08
N PRO A 8 1.60 8.38 -18.35
CA PRO A 8 0.92 9.29 -19.26
C PRO A 8 -0.55 9.52 -18.89
N LEU A 9 -1.14 8.68 -18.04
CA LEU A 9 -2.50 8.89 -17.53
C LEU A 9 -2.53 10.08 -16.57
N ASN A 10 -3.51 10.97 -16.74
CA ASN A 10 -3.76 12.05 -15.79
C ASN A 10 -4.34 11.47 -14.49
N THR A 11 -3.52 11.39 -13.44
CA THR A 11 -3.91 10.85 -12.14
C THR A 11 -4.37 11.92 -11.14
N ASP A 12 -4.41 13.19 -11.54
CA ASP A 12 -4.79 14.29 -10.64
C ASP A 12 -6.33 14.39 -10.46
N LEU A 13 -7.11 13.62 -11.25
CA LEU A 13 -8.58 13.58 -11.24
C LEU A 13 -9.14 12.14 -11.25
N MET A 14 -8.58 11.22 -10.46
CA MET A 14 -9.01 9.79 -10.40
C MET A 14 -10.40 9.56 -9.75
N VAL A 15 -11.36 10.47 -9.94
CA VAL A 15 -12.74 10.35 -9.43
C VAL A 15 -13.44 9.15 -10.04
N GLU A 16 -13.23 8.90 -11.34
CA GLU A 16 -13.66 7.69 -12.03
C GLU A 16 -12.43 7.02 -12.65
N PHE A 17 -11.97 5.92 -12.04
CA PHE A 17 -10.92 5.07 -12.61
C PHE A 17 -11.56 3.79 -13.13
N THR A 18 -11.55 3.58 -14.43
CA THR A 18 -12.27 2.49 -15.10
C THR A 18 -11.39 1.25 -15.33
N VAL A 19 -12.01 0.17 -15.80
CA VAL A 19 -11.29 -1.05 -16.20
C VAL A 19 -10.38 -0.80 -17.41
N ASN A 20 -10.74 0.14 -18.28
CA ASN A 20 -9.90 0.55 -19.39
C ASN A 20 -8.65 1.29 -18.88
N ASP A 21 -8.82 2.17 -17.89
CA ASP A 21 -7.69 2.88 -17.26
C ASP A 21 -6.77 1.91 -16.51
N LEU A 22 -7.31 0.87 -15.87
CA LEU A 22 -6.53 -0.22 -15.30
C LEU A 22 -5.65 -0.89 -16.38
N TYR A 23 -6.23 -1.31 -17.51
CA TYR A 23 -5.47 -1.99 -18.55
C TYR A 23 -4.46 -1.07 -19.26
N LEU A 24 -4.77 0.21 -19.44
CA LEU A 24 -3.81 1.21 -19.93
C LEU A 24 -2.66 1.45 -18.93
N ALA A 25 -2.99 1.62 -17.65
CA ALA A 25 -2.03 1.81 -16.56
C ALA A 25 -1.09 0.62 -16.35
N THR A 26 -1.51 -0.58 -16.79
CA THR A 26 -0.83 -1.84 -16.47
C THR A 26 -0.57 -2.72 -17.69
N VAL A 27 -0.56 -2.16 -18.90
CA VAL A 27 -0.32 -2.90 -20.16
C VAL A 27 0.90 -3.82 -20.04
N ASP A 28 1.98 -3.32 -19.44
CA ASP A 28 3.17 -4.08 -19.07
C ASP A 28 3.67 -3.74 -17.65
N ASP A 29 4.69 -4.48 -17.17
CA ASP A 29 5.26 -4.30 -15.82
C ASP A 29 5.83 -2.89 -15.58
N TRP A 30 6.41 -2.26 -16.61
CA TRP A 30 6.97 -0.91 -16.50
C TRP A 30 5.87 0.13 -16.42
N SER A 31 4.83 0.03 -17.26
CA SER A 31 3.64 0.89 -17.15
C SER A 31 3.02 0.82 -15.76
N ALA A 32 2.88 -0.38 -15.17
CA ALA A 32 2.38 -0.55 -13.80
C ALA A 32 3.27 0.12 -12.73
N ILE A 33 4.60 0.12 -12.91
CA ILE A 33 5.55 0.84 -12.04
C ILE A 33 5.40 2.36 -12.22
N GLN A 34 5.23 2.85 -13.44
CA GLN A 34 5.02 4.28 -13.72
C GLN A 34 3.70 4.79 -13.13
N PHE A 35 2.63 3.99 -13.24
CA PHE A 35 1.34 4.26 -12.60
C PHE A 35 1.48 4.29 -11.07
N ALA A 36 2.02 3.23 -10.46
CA ALA A 36 2.21 3.18 -9.01
C ALA A 36 3.09 4.35 -8.48
N ALA A 37 4.04 4.84 -9.28
CA ALA A 37 4.85 6.02 -8.94
C ALA A 37 4.12 7.36 -9.18
N SER A 38 3.27 7.49 -10.20
CA SER A 38 2.45 8.71 -10.39
C SER A 38 1.40 8.84 -9.30
N VAL A 39 0.78 7.74 -8.87
CA VAL A 39 -0.19 7.71 -7.77
C VAL A 39 0.45 7.62 -6.37
N GLY A 40 1.76 7.82 -6.26
CA GLY A 40 2.46 7.96 -4.97
C GLY A 40 2.71 6.68 -4.16
N LEU A 41 2.30 5.50 -4.65
CA LEU A 41 2.57 4.21 -4.00
C LEU A 41 4.05 3.76 -4.13
N LEU A 42 4.79 4.34 -5.06
CA LEU A 42 6.24 4.16 -5.22
C LEU A 42 6.97 5.51 -5.22
N PRO A 43 8.18 5.59 -4.62
CA PRO A 43 9.00 6.77 -4.70
C PRO A 43 9.54 6.96 -6.13
N ASN A 44 9.22 8.11 -6.74
CA ASN A 44 9.72 8.47 -8.07
C ASN A 44 11.25 8.58 -8.13
N SER A 45 11.94 8.84 -7.02
CA SER A 45 13.41 8.83 -6.92
C SER A 45 13.86 8.37 -5.53
N ARG A 46 15.12 7.96 -5.38
CA ARG A 46 15.67 7.54 -4.09
C ARG A 46 17.09 8.08 -3.89
N LYS A 47 17.41 8.53 -2.67
CA LYS A 47 18.79 8.84 -2.24
C LYS A 47 19.43 7.62 -1.57
N CYS A 48 20.74 7.48 -1.69
CA CYS A 48 21.50 6.44 -1.02
C CYS A 48 21.63 6.72 0.48
N GLU A 49 21.07 5.85 1.31
CA GLU A 49 21.14 5.92 2.79
C GLU A 49 22.58 5.98 3.33
N ARG A 50 23.60 5.52 2.57
CA ARG A 50 25.02 5.53 2.97
C ARG A 50 25.80 6.77 2.56
N CYS A 51 25.38 7.50 1.52
CA CYS A 51 26.20 8.58 0.95
C CYS A 51 25.42 9.77 0.38
N GLY A 52 24.10 9.83 0.60
CA GLY A 52 23.20 10.93 0.18
C GLY A 52 22.95 11.05 -1.33
N ARG A 53 23.84 10.50 -2.18
CA ARG A 53 23.77 10.61 -3.65
C ARG A 53 22.48 10.01 -4.23
N PRO A 54 21.91 10.58 -5.31
CA PRO A 54 20.78 9.98 -6.00
C PRO A 54 21.12 8.58 -6.53
N MET A 55 20.17 7.65 -6.43
CA MET A 55 20.28 6.30 -6.97
C MET A 55 19.79 6.27 -8.42
N HIS A 56 20.33 5.36 -9.21
CA HIS A 56 19.84 5.09 -10.57
C HIS A 56 18.91 3.89 -10.56
N LEU A 57 17.83 4.00 -11.31
CA LEU A 57 16.95 2.88 -11.64
C LEU A 57 17.56 2.08 -12.80
N VAL A 58 17.64 0.77 -12.64
CA VAL A 58 18.16 -0.17 -13.65
C VAL A 58 17.30 -1.42 -13.76
N SER A 59 17.27 -2.02 -14.95
CA SER A 59 16.65 -3.32 -15.18
C SER A 59 17.50 -4.47 -14.62
N ARG A 60 16.81 -5.53 -14.19
CA ARG A 60 17.33 -6.77 -13.59
C ARG A 60 16.27 -7.87 -13.67
N GLN A 61 16.44 -8.82 -14.59
CA GLN A 61 15.42 -9.85 -14.85
C GLN A 61 15.20 -10.82 -13.69
N GLU A 62 16.17 -10.92 -12.76
CA GLU A 62 16.08 -11.76 -11.56
C GLU A 62 15.11 -11.23 -10.49
N ASN A 63 14.65 -9.98 -10.62
CA ASN A 63 13.70 -9.36 -9.69
C ASN A 63 12.25 -9.50 -10.19
N ILE A 64 11.30 -9.64 -9.26
CA ILE A 64 9.85 -9.78 -9.54
C ILE A 64 9.33 -8.71 -10.52
N ASP A 65 9.61 -7.41 -10.28
CA ASP A 65 9.22 -6.31 -11.19
C ASP A 65 10.34 -5.87 -12.15
N LYS A 66 11.36 -6.71 -12.32
CA LYS A 66 12.47 -6.53 -13.27
C LYS A 66 13.29 -5.23 -13.12
N LYS A 67 13.16 -4.50 -12.00
CA LYS A 67 13.83 -3.22 -11.71
C LYS A 67 14.47 -3.19 -10.31
N ARG A 68 15.48 -2.33 -10.10
CA ARG A 68 16.03 -1.97 -8.78
C ARG A 68 16.70 -0.60 -8.76
N TRP A 69 16.82 -0.03 -7.58
CA TRP A 69 17.67 1.14 -7.31
C TRP A 69 19.12 0.71 -7.05
N ILE A 70 20.07 1.37 -7.68
CA ILE A 70 21.51 1.20 -7.43
C ILE A 70 22.20 2.53 -7.14
N CYS A 71 23.11 2.56 -6.16
CA CYS A 71 24.06 3.64 -6.00
C CYS A 71 25.42 3.19 -6.54
N LYS A 72 25.96 3.91 -7.52
CA LYS A 72 27.31 3.70 -8.08
C LYS A 72 28.22 4.82 -7.57
N ILE A 73 29.41 4.46 -7.11
CA ILE A 73 30.50 5.39 -6.83
C ILE A 73 31.62 5.13 -7.83
N SER A 74 32.04 6.19 -8.52
CA SER A 74 33.29 6.24 -9.27
C SER A 74 34.34 6.94 -8.41
N GLU A 75 35.47 6.28 -8.21
CA GLU A 75 36.60 6.79 -7.45
C GLU A 75 37.87 6.52 -8.28
N GLY A 76 38.41 7.58 -8.87
CA GLY A 76 39.33 7.47 -9.99
C GLY A 76 38.74 6.61 -11.11
N ARG A 77 39.51 5.62 -11.58
CA ARG A 77 39.10 4.68 -12.65
C ARG A 77 38.22 3.52 -12.16
N LYS A 78 38.05 3.32 -10.85
CA LYS A 78 37.29 2.18 -10.29
C LYS A 78 35.82 2.53 -10.09
N LYS A 79 34.92 1.72 -10.68
CA LYS A 79 33.46 1.82 -10.50
C LYS A 79 33.00 0.76 -9.50
N ARG A 80 32.43 1.17 -8.37
CA ARG A 80 31.95 0.28 -7.29
C ARG A 80 30.47 0.53 -6.99
N TYR A 81 29.75 -0.48 -6.53
CA TYR A 81 28.40 -0.31 -5.98
C TYR A 81 28.49 0.10 -4.51
N CYS A 82 27.86 1.21 -4.13
CA CYS A 82 27.78 1.67 -2.74
C CYS A 82 26.66 0.96 -1.98
N SER A 83 25.50 0.83 -2.64
CA SER A 83 24.31 0.17 -2.12
C SER A 83 23.37 -0.20 -3.27
N THR A 84 22.43 -1.11 -3.00
CA THR A 84 21.29 -1.38 -3.88
C THR A 84 20.04 -1.56 -3.03
N LYS A 85 18.86 -1.20 -3.55
CA LYS A 85 17.56 -1.37 -2.89
C LYS A 85 16.53 -1.87 -3.90
N SER A 86 15.57 -2.68 -3.45
CA SER A 86 14.37 -2.96 -4.25
C SER A 86 13.59 -1.67 -4.49
N ILE A 87 12.86 -1.58 -5.61
CA ILE A 87 11.91 -0.48 -5.83
C ILE A 87 10.78 -0.47 -4.78
N ARG A 88 10.46 -1.65 -4.22
CA ARG A 88 9.42 -1.85 -3.21
C ARG A 88 9.81 -1.46 -1.79
N SER A 89 11.10 -1.23 -1.50
CA SER A 89 11.55 -1.19 -0.10
C SER A 89 11.14 0.12 0.58
N GLY A 90 10.46 0.06 1.72
CA GLY A 90 9.82 1.20 2.38
C GLY A 90 8.48 1.61 1.78
N THR A 91 7.78 0.72 1.07
CA THR A 91 6.50 1.03 0.39
C THR A 91 5.43 -0.03 0.68
N PHE A 92 4.19 0.23 0.29
CA PHE A 92 3.06 -0.72 0.31
C PHE A 92 3.39 -2.08 -0.33
N PHE A 93 4.25 -2.11 -1.35
CA PHE A 93 4.63 -3.33 -2.05
C PHE A 93 5.71 -4.17 -1.32
N GLU A 94 6.30 -3.67 -0.22
CA GLU A 94 7.40 -4.35 0.48
C GLU A 94 6.98 -5.75 0.98
N LYS A 95 7.87 -6.74 0.84
CA LYS A 95 7.68 -8.16 1.22
C LYS A 95 6.55 -8.91 0.48
N SER A 96 5.76 -8.29 -0.39
CA SER A 96 4.85 -9.04 -1.25
C SER A 96 5.61 -9.89 -2.27
N HIS A 97 5.06 -11.06 -2.60
CA HIS A 97 5.54 -11.95 -3.66
C HIS A 97 4.82 -11.77 -5.00
N LEU A 98 3.71 -11.02 -5.02
CA LEU A 98 2.95 -10.69 -6.24
C LEU A 98 3.63 -9.53 -6.98
N THR A 99 3.48 -9.42 -8.31
CA THR A 99 4.01 -8.27 -9.08
C THR A 99 3.25 -6.97 -8.72
N ILE A 100 3.87 -5.80 -8.93
CA ILE A 100 3.18 -4.50 -8.80
C ILE A 100 1.93 -4.46 -9.70
N LYS A 101 2.04 -4.96 -10.95
CA LYS A 101 0.92 -5.09 -11.89
C LYS A 101 -0.23 -5.90 -11.31
N THR A 102 0.04 -7.09 -10.77
CA THR A 102 -0.97 -7.95 -10.13
C THR A 102 -1.62 -7.24 -8.93
N ILE A 103 -0.82 -6.57 -8.10
CA ILE A 103 -1.32 -5.87 -6.91
C ILE A 103 -2.26 -4.72 -7.29
N VAL A 104 -1.94 -3.93 -8.32
CA VAL A 104 -2.82 -2.86 -8.82
C VAL A 104 -4.16 -3.42 -9.31
N HIS A 105 -4.19 -4.57 -9.98
CA HIS A 105 -5.45 -5.25 -10.34
C HIS A 105 -6.24 -5.69 -9.11
N ILE A 106 -5.59 -6.25 -8.07
CA ILE A 106 -6.30 -6.65 -6.85
C ILE A 106 -6.93 -5.45 -6.16
N ILE A 107 -6.22 -4.31 -6.04
CA ILE A 107 -6.78 -3.07 -5.48
C ILE A 107 -8.01 -2.63 -6.29
N TYR A 108 -7.94 -2.68 -7.62
CA TYR A 108 -9.06 -2.33 -8.49
C TYR A 108 -10.27 -3.24 -8.29
N TRP A 109 -10.11 -4.56 -8.43
CA TRP A 109 -11.24 -5.50 -8.30
C TRP A 109 -11.83 -5.49 -6.89
N TRP A 110 -11.01 -5.35 -5.85
CA TRP A 110 -11.48 -5.21 -4.47
C TRP A 110 -12.22 -3.87 -4.23
N SER A 111 -11.84 -2.80 -4.92
CA SER A 111 -12.59 -1.53 -4.90
C SER A 111 -14.00 -1.68 -5.45
N LEU A 112 -14.20 -2.57 -6.43
CA LEU A 112 -15.50 -2.91 -7.02
C LEU A 112 -16.25 -4.04 -6.28
N GLU A 113 -15.87 -4.36 -5.04
CA GLU A 113 -16.49 -5.40 -4.21
C GLU A 113 -16.42 -6.82 -4.81
N VAL A 114 -15.55 -7.06 -5.80
CA VAL A 114 -15.36 -8.39 -6.37
C VAL A 114 -14.83 -9.33 -5.28
N PRO A 115 -15.51 -10.45 -5.00
CA PRO A 115 -15.12 -11.33 -3.90
C PRO A 115 -13.82 -12.09 -4.24
N PRO A 116 -13.01 -12.50 -3.24
CA PRO A 116 -11.67 -13.05 -3.47
C PRO A 116 -11.60 -14.26 -4.41
N ASN A 117 -12.64 -15.10 -4.43
CA ASN A 117 -12.76 -16.26 -5.33
C ASN A 117 -12.95 -15.87 -6.82
N LEU A 118 -13.41 -14.66 -7.11
CA LEU A 118 -13.47 -14.11 -8.47
C LEU A 118 -12.21 -13.28 -8.80
N ILE A 119 -11.58 -12.64 -7.81
CA ILE A 119 -10.26 -12.00 -7.98
C ILE A 119 -9.19 -13.04 -8.34
N GLU A 120 -9.26 -14.25 -7.78
CA GLU A 120 -8.32 -15.34 -8.05
C GLU A 120 -8.06 -15.60 -9.56
N PRO A 121 -9.07 -15.97 -10.38
CA PRO A 121 -8.87 -16.19 -11.81
C PRO A 121 -8.59 -14.89 -12.58
N LEU A 122 -9.14 -13.74 -12.17
CA LEU A 122 -8.91 -12.44 -12.81
C LEU A 122 -7.44 -11.98 -12.69
N CYS A 123 -6.75 -12.36 -11.62
CA CYS A 123 -5.37 -11.96 -11.33
C CYS A 123 -4.35 -13.09 -11.51
N SER A 124 -4.78 -14.31 -11.86
CA SER A 124 -3.95 -15.52 -11.91
C SER A 124 -3.14 -15.77 -10.64
N ILE A 125 -3.80 -15.64 -9.48
CA ILE A 125 -3.23 -15.88 -8.15
C ILE A 125 -3.86 -17.14 -7.53
N THR A 126 -3.61 -17.41 -6.25
CA THR A 126 -4.34 -18.44 -5.49
C THR A 126 -5.46 -17.80 -4.66
N SER A 127 -6.53 -18.54 -4.35
CA SER A 127 -7.64 -18.06 -3.50
C SER A 127 -7.13 -17.57 -2.16
N LYS A 128 -6.11 -18.25 -1.61
CA LYS A 128 -5.42 -17.82 -0.39
C LYS A 128 -4.76 -16.45 -0.56
N ALA A 129 -4.02 -16.22 -1.64
CA ALA A 129 -3.40 -14.92 -1.91
C ALA A 129 -4.44 -13.82 -2.11
N ALA A 130 -5.56 -14.12 -2.80
CA ALA A 130 -6.67 -13.18 -2.97
C ALA A 130 -7.30 -12.78 -1.61
N ALA A 131 -7.58 -13.76 -0.75
CA ALA A 131 -8.16 -13.53 0.58
C ALA A 131 -7.19 -12.81 1.53
N ASP A 132 -5.92 -13.21 1.56
CA ASP A 132 -4.87 -12.53 2.32
C ASP A 132 -4.74 -11.05 1.92
N PHE A 133 -4.78 -10.76 0.61
CA PHE A 133 -4.64 -9.40 0.10
C PHE A 133 -5.89 -8.55 0.34
N ALA A 134 -7.09 -9.11 0.24
CA ALA A 134 -8.34 -8.44 0.62
C ALA A 134 -8.36 -8.07 2.11
N LEU A 135 -7.83 -8.94 2.99
CA LEU A 135 -7.66 -8.61 4.41
C LEU A 135 -6.62 -7.49 4.62
N PHE A 136 -5.52 -7.52 3.86
CA PHE A 136 -4.50 -6.47 3.93
C PHE A 136 -5.04 -5.09 3.50
N LEU A 137 -5.84 -5.03 2.43
CA LEU A 137 -6.50 -3.78 1.99
C LEU A 137 -7.47 -3.24 3.05
N ARG A 138 -8.26 -4.10 3.70
CA ARG A 138 -9.09 -3.69 4.85
C ARG A 138 -8.27 -3.09 5.97
N GLN A 139 -7.13 -3.69 6.32
CA GLN A 139 -6.24 -3.19 7.37
C GLN A 139 -5.61 -1.83 7.02
N GLU A 140 -5.30 -1.55 5.75
CA GLU A 140 -4.84 -0.21 5.36
C GLU A 140 -5.97 0.83 5.41
N CYS A 141 -7.19 0.46 4.99
CA CYS A 141 -8.36 1.33 5.14
C CYS A 141 -8.67 1.62 6.63
N GLU A 142 -8.64 0.59 7.49
CA GLU A 142 -8.87 0.71 8.94
C GLU A 142 -7.86 1.67 9.59
N LYS A 143 -6.57 1.57 9.26
CA LYS A 143 -5.55 2.54 9.75
C LYS A 143 -5.83 3.96 9.30
N TYR A 144 -6.22 4.15 8.04
CA TYR A 144 -6.59 5.48 7.53
C TYR A 144 -7.73 6.06 8.38
N PHE A 145 -8.79 5.30 8.65
CA PHE A 145 -9.89 5.76 9.51
C PHE A 145 -9.49 5.99 10.95
N LEU A 146 -8.73 5.10 11.57
CA LEU A 146 -8.32 5.28 12.96
C LEU A 146 -7.42 6.52 13.13
N GLY A 147 -6.61 6.84 12.12
CA GLY A 147 -5.90 8.12 12.04
C GLY A 147 -6.86 9.31 11.95
N HIS A 148 -7.76 9.32 10.96
CA HIS A 148 -8.70 10.43 10.74
C HIS A 148 -9.84 10.51 11.78
N LYS A 149 -10.04 9.48 12.62
CA LYS A 149 -11.00 9.52 13.74
C LYS A 149 -10.48 10.40 14.88
N LEU A 150 -9.17 10.54 15.02
CA LEU A 150 -8.56 11.50 15.96
C LEU A 150 -8.87 12.94 15.51
N ASP A 151 -8.78 13.23 14.20
CA ASP A 151 -9.18 14.52 13.63
C ASP A 151 -10.71 14.79 13.75
N TRP A 152 -11.52 13.73 13.85
CA TRP A 152 -12.98 13.83 13.93
C TRP A 152 -13.49 14.17 15.34
N GLU A 153 -12.84 13.67 16.40
CA GLU A 153 -13.29 13.92 17.78
C GLU A 153 -13.05 15.37 18.23
N GLU A 154 -12.05 16.08 17.66
CA GLU A 154 -11.88 17.53 17.89
C GLU A 154 -13.01 18.38 17.26
N HIS A 155 -13.68 17.89 16.21
CA HIS A 155 -14.74 18.63 15.52
C HIS A 155 -16.17 18.26 15.93
N ASN A 156 -16.37 17.21 16.73
CA ASN A 156 -17.70 16.72 17.10
C ASN A 156 -17.99 16.72 18.62
N ASN A 157 -17.16 17.38 19.42
CA ASN A 157 -17.43 17.60 20.85
C ASN A 157 -18.44 18.74 21.08
N ASN A 158 -19.71 18.43 20.82
CA ASN A 158 -20.82 19.04 21.56
C ASN A 158 -21.94 18.00 21.76
N SER A 159 -22.19 17.60 23.01
CA SER A 159 -23.12 16.53 23.44
C SER A 159 -22.62 15.09 23.12
N VAL A 160 -22.64 14.10 24.01
CA VAL A 160 -23.28 13.92 25.33
C VAL A 160 -22.35 13.10 26.26
N GLU A 161 -22.30 13.43 27.55
CA GLU A 161 -21.64 12.63 28.60
C GLU A 161 -22.48 11.39 29.00
N VAL A 162 -21.87 10.21 29.05
CA VAL A 162 -22.32 9.06 29.88
C VAL A 162 -21.07 8.34 30.43
N ASP A 163 -21.16 7.87 31.68
CA ASP A 163 -20.05 7.68 32.62
C ASP A 163 -19.72 6.20 32.94
N THR A 164 -18.46 5.91 33.34
CA THR A 164 -17.93 4.70 34.04
C THR A 164 -18.12 3.30 33.38
N THR A 165 -17.37 2.20 33.60
CA THR A 165 -16.12 1.75 34.32
C THR A 165 -15.78 0.32 33.78
N ASP A 166 -14.65 -0.39 33.98
CA ASP A 166 -13.26 -0.16 34.47
C ASP A 166 -12.39 -1.42 34.12
N SER A 167 -11.05 -1.35 34.27
CA SER A 167 -10.07 -2.46 34.46
C SER A 167 -9.84 -3.48 33.30
N SER A 168 -8.64 -4.07 33.09
CA SER A 168 -7.31 -3.94 33.71
C SER A 168 -6.19 -4.51 32.80
N GLU A 169 -4.92 -4.25 33.12
CA GLU A 169 -3.68 -4.66 32.39
C GLU A 169 -3.39 -6.20 32.48
N THR A 170 -2.43 -6.85 31.78
CA THR A 170 -0.95 -6.69 31.88
C THR A 170 -0.09 -7.42 30.80
N SER A 171 1.16 -6.94 30.65
CA SER A 171 2.43 -7.67 30.37
C SER A 171 2.70 -8.44 29.05
N SER A 172 3.43 -7.77 28.16
CA SER A 172 4.69 -8.18 27.47
C SER A 172 5.13 -9.65 27.33
N SER A 173 5.49 -10.05 26.11
CA SER A 173 6.73 -10.81 25.82
C SER A 173 7.22 -10.55 24.38
N SER A 174 8.54 -10.55 24.16
CA SER A 174 9.12 -10.23 22.85
C SER A 174 9.37 -11.48 22.00
N SER A 175 9.02 -11.42 20.72
CA SER A 175 9.67 -12.23 19.69
C SER A 175 9.57 -11.55 18.33
N THR A 176 10.65 -11.59 17.55
CA THR A 176 10.79 -10.86 16.28
C THR A 176 10.07 -11.59 15.13
N GLN A 177 8.76 -11.80 15.28
CA GLN A 177 7.95 -12.51 14.30
C GLN A 177 7.45 -11.54 13.21
N SER A 178 7.55 -11.96 11.94
CA SER A 178 7.17 -11.10 10.81
C SER A 178 5.67 -10.74 10.82
N ARG A 179 5.33 -9.48 10.56
CA ARG A 179 3.94 -8.94 10.61
C ARG A 179 2.89 -9.79 9.87
N TRP A 180 3.25 -10.47 8.79
CA TRP A 180 2.37 -11.40 8.05
C TRP A 180 1.92 -12.64 8.85
N ALA A 181 2.68 -13.05 9.87
CA ALA A 181 2.32 -14.18 10.73
C ALA A 181 1.31 -13.79 11.83
N ALA A 182 1.32 -12.53 12.28
CA ALA A 182 0.46 -12.05 13.36
C ALA A 182 -1.03 -12.00 12.95
N ALA A 183 -1.32 -11.74 11.67
CA ALA A 183 -2.69 -11.71 11.13
C ALA A 183 -3.42 -13.08 11.18
N LYS A 184 -2.72 -14.19 11.49
CA LYS A 184 -3.28 -15.55 11.49
C LYS A 184 -4.16 -15.90 12.70
N ARG A 185 -4.31 -15.04 13.72
CA ARG A 185 -4.83 -15.44 15.05
C ARG A 185 -6.27 -15.04 15.41
N LYS A 186 -7.02 -14.33 14.56
CA LYS A 186 -8.44 -14.02 14.82
C LYS A 186 -9.28 -14.18 13.57
N GLN A 187 -9.77 -15.40 13.33
CA GLN A 187 -10.94 -15.64 12.47
C GLN A 187 -12.17 -15.74 13.37
N GLY A 188 -13.05 -14.74 13.27
CA GLY A 188 -14.42 -14.76 13.77
C GLY A 188 -15.35 -14.20 12.67
N PRO A 189 -16.68 -14.35 12.78
CA PRO A 189 -17.61 -13.92 11.74
C PRO A 189 -17.45 -12.42 11.43
N LEU A 190 -17.12 -12.10 10.17
CA LEU A 190 -16.61 -10.77 9.80
C LEU A 190 -17.70 -9.73 9.50
N GLU A 191 -18.98 -10.10 9.60
CA GLU A 191 -20.12 -9.26 9.16
C GLU A 191 -20.77 -8.42 10.27
N SER A 192 -20.41 -8.64 11.55
CA SER A 192 -20.89 -7.85 12.70
C SER A 192 -19.79 -7.07 13.44
N SER A 193 -18.56 -7.08 12.91
CA SER A 193 -17.41 -6.39 13.51
C SER A 193 -17.37 -4.91 13.12
N ALA A 194 -16.81 -4.07 14.00
CA ALA A 194 -16.57 -2.64 13.73
C ALA A 194 -15.81 -2.40 12.41
N ALA A 195 -14.91 -3.32 12.02
CA ALA A 195 -14.19 -3.28 10.74
C ALA A 195 -15.12 -3.35 9.51
N GLY A 196 -16.22 -4.12 9.57
CA GLY A 196 -17.20 -4.20 8.48
C GLY A 196 -18.07 -2.94 8.37
N MET A 197 -18.42 -2.33 9.50
CA MET A 197 -19.08 -1.02 9.55
C MET A 197 -18.18 0.07 8.94
N LEU A 198 -16.88 -0.01 9.19
CA LEU A 198 -15.86 0.92 8.69
C LEU A 198 -15.64 0.77 7.17
N GLU A 199 -15.56 -0.45 6.65
CA GLU A 199 -15.50 -0.70 5.20
C GLU A 199 -16.75 -0.17 4.48
N LYS A 200 -17.95 -0.36 5.05
CA LYS A 200 -19.19 0.18 4.47
C LYS A 200 -19.19 1.72 4.47
N LYS A 201 -18.76 2.35 5.57
CA LYS A 201 -18.66 3.82 5.67
C LYS A 201 -17.68 4.39 4.63
N PHE A 202 -16.52 3.76 4.45
CA PHE A 202 -15.53 4.14 3.45
C PHE A 202 -16.08 4.17 2.03
N ARG A 203 -16.83 3.15 1.64
CA ARG A 203 -17.40 3.02 0.30
C ARG A 203 -18.49 4.07 0.05
N ILE A 204 -19.29 4.40 1.07
CA ILE A 204 -20.24 5.53 1.04
C ILE A 204 -19.49 6.86 0.87
N GLU A 205 -18.51 7.14 1.75
CA GLU A 205 -17.71 8.37 1.69
C GLU A 205 -16.93 8.51 0.39
N ALA A 206 -16.59 7.40 -0.28
CA ALA A 206 -15.87 7.43 -1.55
C ALA A 206 -16.72 7.93 -2.73
N ASN A 207 -18.06 7.91 -2.63
CA ASN A 207 -18.96 8.46 -3.65
C ASN A 207 -18.61 8.00 -5.08
N GLY A 208 -18.43 6.67 -5.27
CA GLY A 208 -18.00 6.06 -6.54
C GLY A 208 -16.48 5.98 -6.72
N ALA A 209 -15.70 6.92 -6.19
CA ALA A 209 -14.24 6.99 -6.31
C ALA A 209 -13.48 6.02 -5.37
N VAL A 210 -14.02 4.81 -5.14
CA VAL A 210 -13.51 3.86 -4.13
C VAL A 210 -12.04 3.53 -4.36
N PHE A 211 -11.65 3.27 -5.61
CA PHE A 211 -10.26 2.98 -5.96
C PHE A 211 -9.31 4.10 -5.55
N ALA A 212 -9.61 5.36 -5.89
CA ALA A 212 -8.78 6.51 -5.55
C ALA A 212 -8.70 6.74 -4.03
N LYS A 213 -9.80 6.56 -3.29
CA LYS A 213 -9.76 6.58 -1.82
C LYS A 213 -8.91 5.47 -1.24
N ILE A 214 -8.84 4.28 -1.84
CA ILE A 214 -7.94 3.20 -1.37
C ILE A 214 -6.48 3.59 -1.60
N ILE A 215 -6.17 4.17 -2.77
CA ILE A 215 -4.82 4.66 -3.05
C ILE A 215 -4.42 5.70 -1.99
N ASP A 216 -5.32 6.61 -1.62
CA ASP A 216 -5.04 7.64 -0.61
C ASP A 216 -4.91 7.06 0.80
N ALA A 217 -5.78 6.11 1.18
CA ALA A 217 -5.67 5.37 2.43
C ALA A 217 -4.31 4.69 2.60
N ILE A 218 -3.83 4.05 1.54
CA ILE A 218 -2.51 3.40 1.49
C ILE A 218 -1.37 4.42 1.59
N LYS A 219 -1.46 5.60 0.94
CA LYS A 219 -0.43 6.65 1.09
C LYS A 219 -0.30 7.07 2.54
N THR A 220 -1.42 7.41 3.18
CA THR A 220 -1.42 8.00 4.52
C THR A 220 -0.97 6.98 5.56
N SER A 221 -1.47 5.74 5.51
CA SER A 221 -1.07 4.69 6.47
C SER A 221 0.44 4.37 6.41
N HIS A 222 1.05 4.43 5.22
CA HIS A 222 2.48 4.19 5.03
C HIS A 222 3.36 5.40 5.33
N ASN A 223 2.87 6.63 5.09
CA ASN A 223 3.62 7.85 5.42
C ASN A 223 3.64 8.14 6.93
N SER A 224 2.54 7.93 7.66
CA SER A 224 2.51 8.11 9.12
C SER A 224 3.46 7.16 9.85
N SER A 225 3.77 6.00 9.26
CA SER A 225 4.77 5.06 9.77
C SER A 225 6.23 5.54 9.64
N GLN A 226 6.50 6.64 8.93
CA GLN A 226 7.84 7.23 8.82
C GLN A 226 8.10 8.37 9.84
N PHE A 227 7.06 8.96 10.43
CA PHE A 227 7.19 10.06 11.38
C PHE A 227 7.46 9.62 12.83
N LEU A 228 7.34 8.32 13.14
CA LEU A 228 7.62 7.75 14.47
C LEU A 228 9.07 7.24 14.63
N LEU A 229 10.01 7.74 13.83
CA LEU A 229 11.44 7.42 13.88
C LEU A 229 12.34 8.68 13.71
N LEU A 230 11.90 9.78 14.32
CA LEU A 230 12.70 10.98 14.61
C LEU A 230 12.63 11.26 16.12
#